data_AF-A0A1Q7S8S8-F1
#
_entry.id   AF-A0A1Q7S8S8-F1
#
_cell.length_a   1.000
_cell.length_b   1.000
_cell.length_c   1.000
_cell.angle_alpha   90.00
_cell.angle_beta   90.00
_cell.angle_gamma   90.00
#
_symmetry.space_group_name_H-M   'P 1'
#
loop_
_entity.id
_entity.type
_entity.pdbx_description
1 polymer ?
#
loop_
_entity_poly.entity_id
_entity_poly.type
_entity_poly.pdbx_seq_one_letter_code
_entity_poly.pdbx_strand_id
1 'polypeptide(L)'
;IKKATGIFMTGGNQLRLSSVIGGTKLGAAVLDAHGRGVVVAGTSAGASAVATHMMAFGSSGATPKHRMAHVSVGLGLLVNVVVDQHFEQRTRLGRLLAVVAQSPSLIGLGLDEDTAAVIDANDILDVIGRGSVTIVDGSDVITDAFQTTGHKPMMVSNARLHSLPSGYRFDLRARRVLPLDDSKRERIAQLAQGRIARMVRQAAAEGRDDRALERRRARHEDQKASE
;
A
#
# COMPACT_ATOMS: atom_id res chain seq x y z
N ILE A 1 28.99 8.19 -9.51
CA ILE A 1 28.24 8.10 -8.24
C ILE A 1 28.78 9.01 -7.13
N LYS A 2 30.10 9.13 -6.90
CA LYS A 2 30.65 9.90 -5.74
C LYS A 2 30.17 11.37 -5.60
N LYS A 3 29.77 12.02 -6.70
CA LYS A 3 29.24 13.40 -6.71
C LYS A 3 27.70 13.48 -6.81
N ALA A 4 27.00 12.35 -6.85
CA ALA A 4 25.54 12.33 -7.01
C ALA A 4 24.86 12.74 -5.70
N THR A 5 23.79 13.53 -5.82
CA THR A 5 22.90 13.91 -4.71
C THR A 5 21.61 13.11 -4.70
N GLY A 6 21.30 12.43 -5.81
CA GLY A 6 20.23 11.45 -5.92
C GLY A 6 20.55 10.37 -6.94
N ILE A 7 19.98 9.18 -6.75
CA ILE A 7 20.07 8.03 -7.64
C ILE A 7 18.65 7.52 -7.90
N PHE A 8 18.26 7.39 -9.17
CA PHE A 8 16.94 6.90 -9.55
C PHE A 8 17.05 5.60 -10.35
N MET A 9 16.34 4.57 -9.92
CA MET A 9 16.26 3.26 -10.57
C MET A 9 14.94 3.14 -11.32
N THR A 10 15.02 3.08 -12.64
CA THR A 10 13.84 2.96 -13.50
C THR A 10 13.19 1.58 -13.37
N GLY A 11 11.99 1.46 -13.96
CA GLY A 11 11.33 0.17 -14.15
C GLY A 11 12.04 -0.71 -15.18
N GLY A 12 11.44 -1.87 -15.46
CA GLY A 12 11.96 -2.87 -16.39
C GLY A 12 11.87 -4.27 -15.81
N ASN A 13 12.94 -5.05 -15.96
CA ASN A 13 13.05 -6.38 -15.36
C ASN A 13 13.92 -6.32 -14.10
N GLN A 14 13.32 -6.61 -12.96
CA GLN A 14 13.93 -6.55 -11.64
C GLN A 14 15.07 -7.57 -11.45
N LEU A 15 14.99 -8.76 -12.05
CA LEU A 15 16.09 -9.72 -12.03
C LEU A 15 17.28 -9.26 -12.87
N ARG A 16 17.01 -8.62 -14.01
CA ARG A 16 18.09 -8.00 -14.82
C ARG A 16 18.75 -6.87 -14.05
N LEU A 17 17.96 -6.05 -13.36
CA LEU A 17 18.49 -4.95 -12.56
C LEU A 17 19.36 -5.48 -11.41
N SER A 18 18.87 -6.46 -10.65
CA SER A 18 19.63 -7.04 -9.54
C SER A 18 20.85 -7.83 -10.02
N SER A 19 20.80 -8.52 -11.16
CA SER A 19 21.95 -9.27 -11.68
C SER A 19 23.06 -8.38 -12.25
N VAL A 20 22.71 -7.20 -12.77
CA VAL A 20 23.68 -6.24 -13.32
C VAL A 20 24.31 -5.37 -12.23
N ILE A 21 23.55 -5.03 -11.17
CA ILE A 21 24.00 -4.09 -10.15
C ILE A 21 24.43 -4.81 -8.86
N GLY A 22 23.67 -5.81 -8.41
CA GLY A 22 23.90 -6.53 -7.16
C GLY A 22 25.27 -7.22 -7.13
N GLY A 23 25.95 -7.14 -5.99
CA GLY A 23 27.29 -7.73 -5.81
C GLY A 23 28.42 -7.09 -6.61
N THR A 24 28.14 -6.03 -7.38
CA THR A 24 29.15 -5.33 -8.19
C THR A 24 29.73 -4.11 -7.47
N LYS A 25 30.84 -3.56 -8.01
CA LYS A 25 31.38 -2.26 -7.57
C LYS A 25 30.37 -1.13 -7.72
N LEU A 26 29.46 -1.21 -8.71
CA LEU A 26 28.40 -0.23 -8.89
C LEU A 26 27.38 -0.32 -7.76
N GLY A 27 26.91 -1.53 -7.42
CA GLY A 27 25.99 -1.76 -6.30
C GLY A 27 26.60 -1.30 -4.97
N ALA A 28 27.87 -1.64 -4.72
CA ALA A 28 28.59 -1.15 -3.54
C ALA A 28 28.66 0.38 -3.50
N ALA A 29 28.92 1.04 -4.64
CA ALA A 29 28.94 2.49 -4.72
C ALA A 29 27.56 3.13 -4.48
N VAL A 30 26.46 2.47 -4.88
CA VAL A 30 25.08 2.93 -4.58
C VAL A 30 24.81 2.84 -3.08
N LEU A 31 25.15 1.72 -2.43
CA LEU A 31 25.00 1.53 -0.99
C LEU A 31 25.82 2.57 -0.20
N ASP A 32 27.08 2.76 -0.58
CA ASP A 32 27.98 3.75 0.00
C ASP A 32 27.46 5.19 -0.20
N ALA A 33 26.90 5.51 -1.38
CA ALA A 33 26.23 6.80 -1.59
C ALA A 33 25.03 6.98 -0.67
N HIS A 34 24.17 5.98 -0.55
CA HIS A 34 23.03 6.04 0.36
C HIS A 34 23.47 6.24 1.82
N GLY A 35 24.51 5.53 2.26
CA GLY A 35 25.10 5.69 3.60
C GLY A 35 25.66 7.10 3.89
N ARG A 36 25.98 7.88 2.84
CA ARG A 36 26.34 9.31 2.97
C ARG A 36 25.16 10.26 2.93
N GLY A 37 23.92 9.75 2.87
CA GLY A 37 22.70 10.56 2.80
C GLY A 37 22.23 10.87 1.37
N VAL A 38 22.77 10.22 0.34
CA VAL A 38 22.25 10.35 -1.03
C VAL A 38 20.88 9.67 -1.12
N VAL A 39 19.90 10.38 -1.68
CA VAL A 39 18.56 9.83 -1.88
C VAL A 39 18.61 8.76 -2.98
N VAL A 40 18.08 7.57 -2.69
CA VAL A 40 17.88 6.52 -3.67
C VAL A 40 16.39 6.28 -3.85
N ALA A 41 15.92 6.38 -5.08
CA ALA A 41 14.52 6.17 -5.43
C ALA A 41 14.41 5.11 -6.54
N GLY A 42 13.26 4.46 -6.62
CA GLY A 42 12.98 3.48 -7.66
C GLY A 42 11.51 3.42 -8.03
N THR A 43 11.20 3.03 -9.26
CA THR A 43 9.83 2.77 -9.73
C THR A 43 9.70 1.38 -10.32
N SER A 44 8.55 0.74 -10.13
CA SER A 44 8.28 -0.63 -10.59
C SER A 44 9.42 -1.57 -10.19
N ALA A 45 10.12 -2.20 -11.14
CA ALA A 45 11.30 -3.04 -10.86
C ALA A 45 12.36 -2.38 -9.97
N GLY A 46 12.63 -1.09 -10.15
CA GLY A 46 13.56 -0.33 -9.31
C GLY A 46 13.06 -0.19 -7.87
N ALA A 47 11.75 -0.05 -7.66
CA ALA A 47 11.17 0.01 -6.31
C ALA A 47 11.29 -1.34 -5.58
N SER A 48 11.10 -2.46 -6.27
CA SER A 48 11.32 -3.77 -5.66
C SER A 48 12.79 -4.03 -5.34
N ALA A 49 13.70 -3.51 -6.17
CA ALA A 49 15.13 -3.76 -6.03
C ALA A 49 15.81 -2.94 -4.93
N VAL A 50 15.22 -1.86 -4.41
CA VAL A 50 15.85 -1.12 -3.30
C VAL A 50 15.84 -1.91 -1.99
N ALA A 51 14.86 -2.79 -1.77
CA ALA A 51 14.78 -3.60 -0.57
C ALA A 51 15.80 -4.76 -0.58
N THR A 52 16.05 -5.38 0.58
CA THR A 52 16.82 -6.62 0.66
C THR A 52 16.11 -7.76 -0.04
N HIS A 53 14.78 -7.85 0.13
CA HIS A 53 13.96 -8.88 -0.50
C HIS A 53 13.12 -8.25 -1.60
N MET A 54 13.23 -8.79 -2.80
CA MET A 54 12.62 -8.27 -4.00
C MET A 54 11.58 -9.26 -4.51
N MET A 55 10.34 -8.82 -4.69
CA MET A 55 9.31 -9.63 -5.36
C MET A 55 9.68 -9.80 -6.84
N ALA A 56 10.30 -10.93 -7.19
CA ALA A 56 10.81 -11.20 -8.52
C ALA A 56 9.70 -11.65 -9.47
N PHE A 57 8.88 -12.61 -9.06
CA PHE A 57 7.72 -13.06 -9.86
C PHE A 57 6.61 -13.54 -8.95
N GLY A 58 5.45 -13.78 -9.52
CA GLY A 58 4.35 -14.39 -8.79
C GLY A 58 3.02 -14.21 -9.48
N SER A 59 2.07 -15.07 -9.16
CA SER A 59 0.70 -14.99 -9.64
C SER A 59 -0.13 -14.01 -8.82
N SER A 60 -1.17 -13.47 -9.44
CA SER A 60 -2.17 -12.62 -8.79
C SER A 60 -3.22 -13.47 -8.06
N GLY A 61 -3.90 -12.87 -7.08
CA GLY A 61 -5.00 -13.50 -6.36
C GLY A 61 -5.08 -13.05 -4.89
N ALA A 62 -6.25 -13.24 -4.29
CA ALA A 62 -6.47 -12.90 -2.89
C ALA A 62 -5.98 -13.98 -1.93
N THR A 63 -6.08 -15.26 -2.32
CA THR A 63 -5.73 -16.39 -1.44
C THR A 63 -4.23 -16.67 -1.48
N PRO A 64 -3.51 -16.62 -0.34
CA PRO A 64 -2.09 -16.96 -0.28
C PRO A 64 -1.85 -18.44 -0.59
N LYS A 65 -0.82 -18.72 -1.39
CA LYS A 65 -0.39 -20.09 -1.76
C LYS A 65 1.14 -20.16 -1.73
N HIS A 66 1.69 -21.33 -1.41
CA HIS A 66 3.14 -21.50 -1.24
C HIS A 66 3.95 -21.07 -2.48
N ARG A 67 3.58 -21.53 -3.69
CA ARG A 67 4.25 -21.16 -4.95
C ARG A 67 3.69 -19.89 -5.62
N MET A 68 3.06 -19.00 -4.86
CA MET A 68 2.46 -17.78 -5.43
C MET A 68 3.47 -16.66 -5.66
N ALA A 69 4.57 -16.66 -4.92
CA ALA A 69 5.60 -15.64 -4.94
C ALA A 69 6.99 -16.25 -5.13
N HIS A 70 7.82 -15.58 -5.92
CA HIS A 70 9.25 -15.82 -6.01
C HIS A 70 9.97 -14.58 -5.52
N VAL A 71 10.67 -14.71 -4.41
CA VAL A 71 11.50 -13.65 -3.83
C VAL A 71 12.93 -13.85 -4.30
N SER A 72 13.59 -12.75 -4.66
CA SER A 72 15.02 -12.70 -4.95
C SER A 72 15.69 -11.64 -4.07
N VAL A 73 17.00 -11.52 -4.18
CA VAL A 73 17.78 -10.53 -3.42
C VAL A 73 17.83 -9.23 -4.21
N GLY A 74 17.46 -8.13 -3.56
CA GLY A 74 17.62 -6.78 -4.09
C GLY A 74 18.97 -6.17 -3.71
N LEU A 75 19.03 -4.84 -3.63
CA LEU A 75 20.25 -4.09 -3.32
C LEU A 75 20.48 -3.90 -1.83
N GLY A 76 19.45 -4.12 -1.00
CA GLY A 76 19.57 -4.08 0.46
C GLY A 76 19.70 -2.70 1.07
N LEU A 77 19.12 -1.67 0.44
CA LEU A 77 19.02 -0.32 1.03
C LEU A 77 17.96 -0.29 2.13
N LEU A 78 16.88 -1.07 1.97
CA LEU A 78 15.83 -1.22 2.97
C LEU A 78 15.79 -2.66 3.49
N VAL A 79 16.22 -2.84 4.74
CA VAL A 79 16.42 -4.15 5.36
C VAL A 79 15.12 -4.68 5.98
N ASN A 80 14.95 -6.01 6.01
CA ASN A 80 13.77 -6.69 6.57
C ASN A 80 12.43 -6.31 5.93
N VAL A 81 12.47 -5.84 4.68
CA VAL A 81 11.29 -5.49 3.90
C VAL A 81 11.28 -6.27 2.59
N VAL A 82 10.08 -6.65 2.16
CA VAL A 82 9.80 -7.10 0.79
C VAL A 82 8.89 -6.10 0.09
N VAL A 83 9.29 -5.62 -1.09
CA VAL A 83 8.51 -4.64 -1.86
C VAL A 83 7.86 -5.30 -3.07
N ASP A 84 6.55 -5.09 -3.18
CA ASP A 84 5.72 -5.45 -4.31
C ASP A 84 5.06 -4.19 -4.89
N GLN A 85 4.99 -4.09 -6.21
CA GLN A 85 4.54 -2.89 -6.95
C GLN A 85 3.30 -3.22 -7.79
N HIS A 86 2.64 -2.21 -8.38
CA HIS A 86 1.38 -2.38 -9.12
C HIS A 86 0.37 -3.20 -8.31
N PHE A 87 0.27 -2.90 -7.01
CA PHE A 87 -0.18 -3.85 -6.00
C PHE A 87 -1.68 -4.12 -6.06
N GLU A 88 -2.51 -3.11 -5.83
CA GLU A 88 -3.97 -3.21 -5.98
C GLU A 88 -4.36 -3.57 -7.42
N GLN A 89 -3.73 -2.90 -8.39
CA GLN A 89 -4.08 -2.99 -9.81
C GLN A 89 -3.95 -4.42 -10.37
N ARG A 90 -3.18 -5.28 -9.69
CA ARG A 90 -2.95 -6.67 -10.09
C ARG A 90 -3.34 -7.66 -9.00
N THR A 91 -4.12 -7.26 -7.98
CA THR A 91 -4.62 -8.13 -6.93
C THR A 91 -3.49 -8.94 -6.26
N ARG A 92 -2.45 -8.25 -5.77
CA ARG A 92 -1.20 -8.89 -5.30
C ARG A 92 -1.14 -9.15 -3.78
N LEU A 93 -2.25 -8.98 -3.06
CA LEU A 93 -2.30 -9.22 -1.61
C LEU A 93 -1.97 -10.66 -1.23
N GLY A 94 -2.53 -11.66 -1.93
CA GLY A 94 -2.31 -13.07 -1.58
C GLY A 94 -0.85 -13.47 -1.66
N ARG A 95 -0.10 -12.97 -2.65
CA ARG A 95 1.32 -13.32 -2.80
C ARG A 95 2.20 -12.60 -1.78
N LEU A 96 1.86 -11.36 -1.40
CA LEU A 96 2.57 -10.64 -0.35
C LEU A 96 2.34 -11.30 1.02
N LEU A 97 1.10 -11.69 1.32
CA LEU A 97 0.77 -12.50 2.50
C LEU A 97 1.53 -13.83 2.52
N ALA A 98 1.63 -14.51 1.38
CA ALA A 98 2.38 -15.77 1.29
C ALA A 98 3.87 -15.60 1.63
N VAL A 99 4.50 -14.49 1.24
CA VAL A 99 5.89 -14.19 1.60
C VAL A 99 6.02 -13.88 3.09
N VAL A 100 5.15 -13.02 3.65
CA VAL A 100 5.20 -12.68 5.07
C VAL A 100 4.90 -13.91 5.94
N ALA A 101 3.98 -14.78 5.53
CA ALA A 101 3.71 -16.04 6.22
C ALA A 101 4.93 -16.99 6.22
N GLN A 102 5.69 -17.04 5.12
CA GLN A 102 6.93 -17.81 5.05
C GLN A 102 8.09 -17.17 5.81
N SER A 103 8.02 -15.87 6.09
CA SER A 103 9.07 -15.12 6.79
C SER A 103 8.46 -13.99 7.63
N PRO A 104 7.93 -14.31 8.83
CA PRO A 104 7.23 -13.36 9.71
C PRO A 104 8.07 -12.14 10.15
N SER A 105 9.39 -12.26 10.07
CA SER A 105 10.32 -11.16 10.35
C SER A 105 10.30 -10.07 9.27
N LEU A 106 9.79 -10.35 8.06
CA LEU A 106 9.66 -9.37 6.99
C LEU A 106 8.42 -8.50 7.15
N ILE A 107 8.55 -7.22 6.81
CA ILE A 107 7.42 -6.35 6.52
C ILE A 107 7.16 -6.40 5.01
N GLY A 108 5.93 -6.72 4.62
CA GLY A 108 5.51 -6.65 3.22
C GLY A 108 5.01 -5.26 2.88
N LEU A 109 5.57 -4.62 1.85
CA LEU A 109 5.09 -3.35 1.30
C LEU A 109 4.50 -3.56 -0.10
N GLY A 110 3.20 -3.35 -0.24
CA GLY A 110 2.48 -3.26 -1.50
C GLY A 110 2.33 -1.80 -1.91
N LEU A 111 2.95 -1.41 -3.02
CA LEU A 111 2.88 -0.07 -3.59
C LEU A 111 1.90 -0.05 -4.76
N ASP A 112 0.88 0.80 -4.64
CA ASP A 112 -0.03 1.09 -5.75
C ASP A 112 0.66 1.93 -6.84
N GLU A 113 0.05 1.99 -8.02
CA GLU A 113 0.49 2.90 -9.08
C GLU A 113 0.40 4.37 -8.63
N ASP A 114 1.30 5.20 -9.16
CA ASP A 114 1.39 6.63 -8.85
C ASP A 114 1.43 6.93 -7.32
N THR A 115 2.09 6.04 -6.58
CA THR A 115 2.21 6.08 -5.12
C THR A 115 3.63 5.73 -4.70
N ALA A 116 4.16 6.42 -3.70
CA ALA A 116 5.49 6.17 -3.17
C ALA A 116 5.49 6.14 -1.63
N ALA A 117 6.35 5.27 -1.10
CA ALA A 117 6.77 5.24 0.29
C ALA A 117 8.11 5.97 0.40
N VAL A 118 8.12 7.14 1.03
CA VAL A 118 9.35 7.88 1.33
C VAL A 118 9.82 7.47 2.71
N ILE A 119 11.02 6.91 2.81
CA ILE A 119 11.56 6.39 4.07
C ILE A 119 12.75 7.25 4.47
N ASP A 120 12.70 7.80 5.68
CA ASP A 120 13.78 8.61 6.25
C ASP A 120 14.83 7.78 7.00
N ALA A 121 15.88 8.43 7.50
CA ALA A 121 16.96 7.79 8.24
C ALA A 121 16.53 7.17 9.60
N ASN A 122 15.33 7.50 10.08
CA ASN A 122 14.75 6.95 11.30
C ASN A 122 13.81 5.77 11.01
N ASP A 123 13.78 5.28 9.76
CA ASP A 123 12.86 4.25 9.29
C ASP A 123 11.38 4.65 9.40
N ILE A 124 11.10 5.96 9.29
CA ILE A 124 9.74 6.47 9.18
C ILE A 124 9.35 6.52 7.71
N LEU A 125 8.32 5.77 7.36
CA LEU A 125 7.68 5.74 6.06
C LEU A 125 6.59 6.82 6.01
N ASP A 126 6.64 7.72 5.04
CA ASP A 126 5.57 8.67 4.68
C ASP A 126 5.01 8.31 3.30
N VAL A 127 3.68 8.30 3.18
CA VAL A 127 3.00 7.97 1.92
C VAL A 127 2.71 9.23 1.13
N ILE A 128 3.12 9.23 -0.13
CA ILE A 128 2.78 10.27 -1.12
C ILE A 128 2.18 9.64 -2.37
N GLY A 129 1.35 10.41 -3.08
CA GLY A 129 0.76 9.99 -4.35
C GLY A 129 -0.75 9.78 -4.27
N ARG A 130 -1.31 9.07 -5.25
CA ARG A 130 -2.76 8.99 -5.47
C ARG A 130 -3.40 7.74 -4.87
N GLY A 131 -2.66 6.64 -4.78
CA GLY A 131 -3.12 5.38 -4.23
C GLY A 131 -2.72 5.22 -2.76
N SER A 132 -2.45 3.97 -2.39
CA SER A 132 -2.06 3.59 -1.03
C SER A 132 -0.77 2.78 -0.99
N VAL A 133 -0.13 2.80 0.17
CA VAL A 133 0.88 1.80 0.55
C VAL A 133 0.20 0.82 1.48
N THR A 134 0.11 -0.43 1.03
CA THR A 134 -0.36 -1.54 1.87
C THR A 134 0.84 -2.13 2.61
N ILE A 135 0.74 -2.23 3.93
CA ILE A 135 1.74 -2.83 4.79
C ILE A 135 1.16 -4.11 5.38
N VAL A 136 1.89 -5.21 5.22
CA VAL A 136 1.61 -6.51 5.85
C VAL A 136 2.68 -6.75 6.91
N ASP A 137 2.29 -6.73 8.17
CA ASP A 137 3.15 -7.03 9.30
C ASP A 137 2.89 -8.46 9.81
N GLY A 138 3.94 -9.27 9.77
CA GLY A 138 3.94 -10.67 10.19
C GLY A 138 4.28 -10.91 11.66
N SER A 139 4.49 -9.87 12.48
CA SER A 139 4.99 -10.00 13.87
C SER A 139 4.25 -11.04 14.71
N ASP A 140 2.93 -11.12 14.54
CA ASP A 140 2.07 -12.02 15.32
C ASP A 140 1.39 -13.10 14.46
N VAL A 141 1.89 -13.33 13.24
CA VAL A 141 1.24 -14.24 12.30
C VAL A 141 1.25 -15.68 12.80
N ILE A 142 0.12 -16.36 12.65
CA ILE A 142 -0.03 -17.80 12.87
C ILE A 142 -0.26 -18.43 11.49
N THR A 143 0.56 -19.41 11.11
CA THR A 143 0.53 -19.96 9.75
C THR A 143 0.99 -21.41 9.67
N ASP A 144 0.50 -22.12 8.65
CA ASP A 144 0.92 -23.47 8.27
C ASP A 144 1.93 -23.46 7.10
N ALA A 145 2.54 -22.31 6.81
CA ALA A 145 3.42 -22.10 5.65
C ALA A 145 4.49 -23.19 5.46
N PHE A 146 5.01 -23.72 6.57
CA PHE A 146 6.03 -24.77 6.62
C PHE A 146 5.53 -26.17 6.21
N GLN A 147 4.21 -26.39 6.16
CA GLN A 147 3.56 -27.65 5.74
C GLN A 147 2.90 -27.55 4.37
N THR A 148 2.52 -26.34 3.95
CA THR A 148 1.83 -26.12 2.68
C THR A 148 2.78 -26.32 1.50
N THR A 149 2.34 -27.04 0.47
CA THR A 149 3.16 -27.30 -0.73
C THR A 149 2.41 -26.99 -2.03
N GLY A 150 3.18 -26.69 -3.08
CA GLY A 150 2.65 -26.47 -4.42
C GLY A 150 1.71 -25.26 -4.51
N HIS A 151 0.50 -25.49 -5.01
CA HIS A 151 -0.52 -24.46 -5.24
C HIS A 151 -1.69 -24.52 -4.24
N LYS A 152 -1.54 -25.29 -3.15
CA LYS A 152 -2.54 -25.34 -2.09
C LYS A 152 -2.62 -24.01 -1.35
N PRO A 153 -3.81 -23.59 -0.88
CA PRO A 153 -3.96 -22.45 0.02
C PRO A 153 -3.11 -22.63 1.28
N MET A 154 -2.55 -21.53 1.77
CA MET A 154 -1.88 -21.46 3.06
C MET A 154 -2.84 -20.89 4.10
N MET A 155 -2.82 -21.42 5.31
CA MET A 155 -3.45 -20.77 6.45
C MET A 155 -2.56 -19.60 6.90
N VAL A 156 -3.15 -18.41 6.95
CA VAL A 156 -2.52 -17.19 7.46
C VAL A 156 -3.53 -16.52 8.37
N SER A 157 -3.21 -16.42 9.65
CA SER A 157 -4.03 -15.76 10.66
C SER A 157 -3.21 -14.74 11.42
N ASN A 158 -3.86 -13.70 11.94
CA ASN A 158 -3.24 -12.67 12.77
C ASN A 158 -2.11 -11.87 12.09
N ALA A 159 -2.08 -11.85 10.76
CA ALA A 159 -1.30 -10.88 9.99
C ALA A 159 -1.96 -9.49 10.11
N ARG A 160 -1.19 -8.47 10.48
CA ARG A 160 -1.69 -7.10 10.59
C ARG A 160 -1.59 -6.39 9.25
N LEU A 161 -2.69 -5.80 8.80
CA LEU A 161 -2.78 -5.08 7.54
C LEU A 161 -2.97 -3.59 7.81
N HIS A 162 -2.16 -2.75 7.16
CA HIS A 162 -2.37 -1.32 7.12
C HIS A 162 -2.50 -0.88 5.66
N SER A 163 -3.59 -0.21 5.28
CA SER A 163 -3.69 0.47 3.99
C SER A 163 -3.57 1.97 4.24
N LEU A 164 -2.45 2.55 3.85
CA LEU A 164 -2.09 3.92 4.17
C LEU A 164 -2.17 4.78 2.90
N PRO A 165 -3.16 5.67 2.75
CA PRO A 165 -3.18 6.65 1.67
C PRO A 165 -2.19 7.79 1.95
N SER A 166 -2.06 8.70 0.99
CA SER A 166 -1.15 9.84 1.13
C SER A 166 -1.36 10.63 2.42
N GLY A 167 -0.25 10.97 3.07
CA GLY A 167 -0.20 11.77 4.28
C GLY A 167 -0.19 10.96 5.58
N TYR A 168 -0.37 9.64 5.53
CA TYR A 168 -0.16 8.76 6.67
C TYR A 168 1.30 8.35 6.79
N ARG A 169 1.75 8.17 8.04
CA ARG A 169 3.12 7.75 8.34
C ARG A 169 3.14 6.45 9.13
N PHE A 170 4.18 5.66 8.95
CA PHE A 170 4.39 4.38 9.61
C PHE A 170 5.83 4.25 10.11
N ASP A 171 6.00 3.83 11.36
CA ASP A 171 7.30 3.51 11.93
C ASP A 171 7.62 2.05 11.63
N LEU A 172 8.59 1.79 10.75
CA LEU A 172 8.95 0.44 10.33
C LEU A 172 9.63 -0.36 11.45
N ARG A 173 10.29 0.31 12.41
CA ARG A 173 10.94 -0.35 13.55
C ARG A 173 9.90 -0.75 14.60
N ALA A 174 9.04 0.19 14.99
CA ALA A 174 8.00 -0.04 15.99
C ALA A 174 6.77 -0.74 15.41
N ARG A 175 6.71 -0.94 14.09
CA ARG A 175 5.62 -1.57 13.34
C ARG A 175 4.25 -0.99 13.69
N ARG A 176 4.14 0.33 13.63
CA ARG A 176 2.90 1.05 13.97
C ARG A 176 2.68 2.29 13.12
N VAL A 177 1.41 2.61 12.90
CA VAL A 177 1.00 3.88 12.31
C VAL A 177 1.29 5.01 13.29
N LEU A 178 1.89 6.09 12.79
CA LEU A 178 2.14 7.28 13.59
C LEU A 178 0.90 8.18 13.64
N PRO A 179 0.71 8.94 14.73
CA PRO A 179 -0.35 9.92 14.81
C PRO A 179 -0.29 10.91 13.64
N LEU A 180 -1.46 11.26 13.10
CA LEU A 180 -1.59 12.37 12.17
C LEU A 180 -1.14 13.66 12.86
N ASP A 181 -0.42 14.50 12.11
CA ASP A 181 -0.14 15.87 12.52
C ASP A 181 -1.45 16.68 12.63
N ASP A 182 -1.43 17.74 13.46
CA ASP A 182 -2.62 18.53 13.77
C ASP A 182 -3.23 19.18 12.53
N SER A 183 -2.39 19.62 11.59
CA SER A 183 -2.83 20.22 10.32
C SER A 183 -3.66 19.27 9.46
N LYS A 184 -3.26 17.99 9.39
CA LYS A 184 -4.01 16.95 8.68
C LYS A 184 -5.27 16.57 9.43
N ARG A 185 -5.23 16.50 10.77
CA ARG A 185 -6.42 16.25 11.58
C ARG A 185 -7.50 17.29 11.32
N GLU A 186 -7.13 18.57 11.32
CA GLU A 186 -8.03 19.68 11.02
C GLU A 186 -8.60 19.57 9.60
N ARG A 187 -7.75 19.27 8.61
CA ARG A 187 -8.20 19.13 7.22
C ARG A 187 -9.16 17.95 7.02
N ILE A 188 -8.90 16.81 7.66
CA ILE A 188 -9.82 15.65 7.64
C ILE A 188 -11.14 16.02 8.32
N ALA A 189 -11.09 16.72 9.46
CA ALA A 189 -12.29 17.18 10.17
C ALA A 189 -13.13 18.12 9.29
N GLN A 190 -12.51 19.07 8.60
CA GLN A 190 -13.19 19.98 7.66
C GLN A 190 -13.81 19.24 6.47
N LEU A 191 -13.10 18.28 5.87
CA LEU A 191 -13.62 17.45 4.79
C LEU A 191 -14.80 16.59 5.23
N ALA A 192 -14.72 15.98 6.41
CA ALA A 192 -15.80 15.21 7.00
C ALA A 192 -17.05 16.08 7.25
N GLN A 193 -16.88 17.25 7.85
CA GLN A 193 -17.96 18.22 8.06
C GLN A 193 -18.60 18.65 6.74
N GLY A 194 -17.80 18.96 5.72
CA GLY A 194 -18.30 19.33 4.40
C GLY A 194 -19.08 18.21 3.71
N ARG A 195 -18.67 16.95 3.90
CA ARG A 195 -19.35 15.77 3.35
C ARG A 195 -20.68 15.50 4.06
N ILE A 196 -20.70 15.60 5.40
CA ILE A 196 -21.92 15.49 6.22
C ILE A 196 -22.91 16.59 5.81
N ALA A 197 -22.47 17.85 5.71
CA ALA A 197 -23.34 18.95 5.29
C ALA A 197 -23.93 18.74 3.89
N ARG A 198 -23.18 18.12 2.97
CA ARG A 198 -23.65 17.78 1.63
C ARG A 198 -24.68 16.66 1.65
N MET A 199 -24.44 15.61 2.44
CA MET A 199 -25.40 14.51 2.63
C MET A 199 -26.70 15.00 3.28
N VAL A 200 -26.62 15.87 4.29
CA VAL A 200 -27.81 16.48 4.93
C VAL A 200 -28.61 17.30 3.93
N ARG A 201 -27.95 18.12 3.09
CA ARG A 201 -28.63 18.88 2.03
C ARG A 201 -29.30 17.98 1.00
N GLN A 202 -28.68 16.85 0.64
CA GLN A 202 -29.22 15.90 -0.30
C GLN A 202 -30.43 15.16 0.26
N ALA A 203 -30.35 14.65 1.49
CA ALA A 203 -31.49 14.03 2.18
C ALA A 203 -32.67 15.01 2.37
N ALA A 204 -32.37 16.29 2.66
CA ALA A 204 -33.39 17.34 2.75
C ALA A 204 -33.97 17.77 1.39
N ALA A 205 -33.31 17.49 0.27
CA ALA A 205 -33.84 17.70 -1.07
C ALA A 205 -34.74 16.53 -1.47
N GLU A 206 -34.30 15.30 -1.26
CA GLU A 206 -35.06 14.07 -1.52
C GLU A 206 -36.36 14.04 -0.69
N GLY A 207 -36.31 14.34 0.62
CA GLY A 207 -37.51 14.41 1.45
C GLY A 207 -38.46 15.58 1.15
N ARG A 208 -38.02 16.59 0.38
CA ARG A 208 -38.90 17.67 -0.10
C ARG A 208 -39.70 17.26 -1.33
N ASP A 209 -39.14 16.42 -2.20
CA ASP A 209 -39.83 15.88 -3.37
C ASP A 209 -40.92 14.88 -2.96
N ASP A 210 -40.67 14.02 -1.98
CA ASP A 210 -41.67 13.07 -1.45
C ASP A 210 -42.90 13.80 -0.89
N ARG A 211 -42.70 14.86 -0.09
CA ARG A 211 -43.80 15.68 0.45
C ARG A 211 -44.53 16.49 -0.61
N ALA A 212 -43.90 16.75 -1.76
CA ALA A 212 -44.55 17.42 -2.89
C ALA A 212 -45.43 16.44 -3.68
N LEU A 213 -44.97 15.20 -3.84
CA LEU A 213 -45.72 14.09 -4.42
C LEU A 213 -46.95 13.72 -3.58
N GLU A 214 -46.81 13.61 -2.25
CA GLU A 214 -47.94 13.38 -1.34
C GLU A 214 -48.99 14.49 -1.43
N ARG A 215 -48.56 15.75 -1.46
CA ARG A 215 -49.47 16.90 -1.62
C ARG A 215 -50.15 16.99 -2.99
N ARG A 216 -49.57 16.38 -4.03
CA ARG A 216 -50.21 16.26 -5.35
C ARG A 216 -51.24 15.14 -5.35
N ARG A 217 -50.95 14.00 -4.71
CA ARG A 217 -51.90 12.89 -4.56
C ARG A 217 -53.12 13.30 -3.74
N ALA A 218 -52.93 13.95 -2.59
CA ALA A 218 -54.03 14.45 -1.76
C ALA A 218 -54.97 15.41 -2.53
N ARG A 219 -54.40 16.35 -3.32
CA ARG A 219 -55.20 17.25 -4.16
C ARG A 219 -55.98 16.54 -5.26
N HIS A 220 -55.42 15.46 -5.80
CA HIS A 220 -56.06 14.67 -6.84
C HIS A 220 -57.21 13.80 -6.30
N GLU A 221 -57.12 13.40 -5.04
CA GLU A 221 -58.20 12.69 -4.33
C GLU A 221 -59.32 13.65 -3.89
N ASP A 222 -58.99 14.84 -3.40
CA ASP A 222 -59.99 15.87 -3.07
C ASP A 222 -60.79 16.34 -4.30
N GLN A 223 -60.15 16.44 -5.48
CA GLN A 223 -60.84 16.76 -6.73
C GLN A 223 -61.75 15.64 -7.23
N LYS A 224 -61.48 14.38 -6.91
CA LYS A 224 -62.36 13.25 -7.25
C LYS A 224 -63.53 13.09 -6.28
N ALA A 225 -63.42 13.62 -5.07
CA ALA A 225 -64.49 13.58 -4.07
C ALA A 225 -65.49 14.75 -4.20
N SER A 226 -65.26 15.68 -5.12
CA SER A 226 -66.08 16.88 -5.36
C SER A 226 -66.84 16.86 -6.69
N GLU A 227 -66.79 15.76 -7.43
CA GLU A 227 -67.68 15.40 -8.57
C GLU A 227 -68.74 14.39 -8.14
#